data_AF-A0A2H9PUE8-F1
#
_entry.id   AF-A0A2H9PUE8-F1
#
_cell.length_a   1.000
_cell.length_b   1.000
_cell.length_c   1.000
_cell.angle_alpha   90.00
_cell.angle_beta   90.00
_cell.angle_gamma   90.00
#
_symmetry.space_group_name_H-M   'P 1'
#
loop_
_entity.id
_entity.type
_entity.pdbx_description
1 polymer ?
#
loop_
_entity_poly.entity_id
_entity_poly.type
_entity_poly.pdbx_seq_one_letter_code
_entity_poly.pdbx_strand_id
1 'polypeptide(L)'
;VAVLPDTHGVNMLVEQAIRDHADVVVGCCDHPGKVQAAAYLGERNISVICLTDLYVPDAIGHNLPLVGSPPFARTPEGIEVGDRPLSIAVYEPLVVMNASDEQYALWYYKTPARYFRSIEQFVDLNATYVTIHTFAGMDEVVAMADATGAQVIAVRVFSSNDYEQVKAFLDESPSHQAVLFHSASYPFGQKIFREYPGQTTFDDPNILVVS
;
A
#
# COMPACT_ATOMS: atom_id res chain seq x y z
N VAL A 1 -2.28 25.07 6.93
CA VAL A 1 -2.65 23.81 6.25
C VAL A 1 -3.67 24.11 5.16
N ALA A 2 -3.24 24.10 3.91
CA ALA A 2 -4.12 24.08 2.75
C ALA A 2 -4.14 22.65 2.21
N VAL A 3 -5.33 22.11 1.93
CA VAL A 3 -5.51 20.75 1.39
C VAL A 3 -6.23 20.87 0.06
N LEU A 4 -5.63 20.33 -1.01
CA LEU A 4 -6.19 20.30 -2.36
C LEU A 4 -6.50 18.85 -2.74
N PRO A 5 -7.77 18.39 -2.68
CA PRO A 5 -8.13 17.06 -3.13
C PRO A 5 -8.40 17.06 -4.65
N ASP A 6 -7.84 16.09 -5.37
CA ASP A 6 -8.19 15.83 -6.77
C ASP A 6 -8.27 14.33 -7.08
N THR A 7 -9.28 13.95 -7.87
CA THR A 7 -9.55 12.56 -8.25
C THR A 7 -8.85 12.14 -9.54
N HIS A 8 -8.33 13.10 -10.32
CA HIS A 8 -7.66 12.86 -11.59
C HIS A 8 -6.17 12.55 -11.41
N GLY A 9 -5.55 12.99 -10.32
CA GLY A 9 -4.21 12.58 -9.87
C GLY A 9 -3.36 13.71 -9.33
N VAL A 10 -2.28 13.35 -8.63
CA VAL A 10 -1.31 14.32 -8.06
C VAL A 10 -0.72 15.25 -9.12
N ASN A 11 -0.57 14.78 -10.36
CA ASN A 11 -0.07 15.60 -11.47
C ASN A 11 -0.93 16.83 -11.80
N MET A 12 -2.23 16.80 -11.46
CA MET A 12 -3.13 17.94 -11.68
C MET A 12 -3.02 19.02 -10.60
N LEU A 13 -2.34 18.73 -9.50
CA LEU A 13 -2.23 19.58 -8.32
C LEU A 13 -0.89 20.31 -8.22
N VAL A 14 0.08 20.00 -9.09
CA VAL A 14 1.47 20.47 -8.97
C VAL A 14 1.56 22.00 -9.00
N GLU A 15 0.88 22.64 -9.94
CA GLU A 15 0.93 24.10 -10.10
C GLU A 15 0.36 24.81 -8.88
N GLN A 16 -0.81 24.38 -8.43
CA GLN A 16 -1.51 24.97 -7.29
C GLN A 16 -0.75 24.70 -5.98
N ALA A 17 -0.23 23.49 -5.78
CA ALA A 17 0.54 23.14 -4.59
C ALA A 17 1.78 24.02 -4.43
N ILE A 18 2.50 24.30 -5.53
CA ILE A 18 3.68 25.18 -5.51
C ILE A 18 3.28 26.64 -5.30
N ARG A 19 2.28 27.12 -6.06
CA ARG A 19 1.83 28.52 -6.00
C ARG A 19 1.28 28.87 -4.63
N ASP A 20 0.57 27.94 -3.99
CA ASP A 20 -0.15 28.16 -2.74
C ASP A 20 0.66 27.67 -1.53
N HIS A 21 1.92 27.26 -1.71
CA HIS A 21 2.84 26.78 -0.67
C HIS A 21 2.23 25.67 0.20
N ALA A 22 1.65 24.65 -0.45
CA ALA A 22 1.06 23.53 0.26
C ALA A 22 2.11 22.72 1.03
N ASP A 23 1.78 22.33 2.27
CA ASP A 23 2.60 21.42 3.07
C ASP A 23 2.44 19.96 2.63
N VAL A 24 1.22 19.61 2.17
CA VAL A 24 0.81 18.24 1.83
C VAL A 24 -0.11 18.26 0.61
N VAL A 25 0.08 17.31 -0.29
CA VAL A 25 -0.81 17.02 -1.42
C VAL A 25 -1.39 15.62 -1.28
N VAL A 26 -2.70 15.48 -1.43
CA VAL A 26 -3.40 14.19 -1.34
C VAL A 26 -4.07 13.90 -2.68
N GLY A 27 -3.76 12.76 -3.29
CA GLY A 27 -4.30 12.44 -4.60
C GLY A 27 -4.10 10.99 -5.03
N CYS A 28 -4.45 10.75 -6.29
CA CYS A 28 -4.29 9.46 -6.94
C CYS A 28 -2.89 9.34 -7.59
N CYS A 29 -2.26 8.17 -7.51
CA CYS A 29 -0.93 7.86 -8.06
C CYS A 29 -0.90 6.54 -8.85
N ASP A 30 -2.00 6.24 -9.54
CA ASP A 30 -2.19 5.02 -10.32
C ASP A 30 -1.58 5.05 -11.74
N HIS A 31 -0.69 6.00 -12.02
CA HIS A 31 -0.01 6.14 -13.31
C HIS A 31 1.42 6.62 -13.10
N PRO A 32 2.42 6.17 -13.90
CA PRO A 32 3.82 6.59 -13.73
C PRO A 32 4.00 8.10 -13.70
N GLY A 33 3.32 8.83 -14.60
CA GLY A 33 3.35 10.29 -14.63
C GLY A 33 2.82 10.98 -13.36
N LYS A 34 1.94 10.31 -12.59
CA LYS A 34 1.46 10.82 -11.29
C LYS A 34 2.51 10.66 -10.20
N VAL A 35 3.26 9.56 -10.23
CA VAL A 35 4.36 9.32 -9.30
C VAL A 35 5.55 10.21 -9.61
N GLN A 36 5.83 10.48 -10.89
CA GLN A 36 6.80 11.51 -11.29
C GLN A 36 6.42 12.90 -10.76
N ALA A 37 5.14 13.27 -10.84
CA ALA A 37 4.65 14.50 -10.24
C ALA A 37 4.79 14.50 -8.71
N ALA A 38 4.50 13.36 -8.06
CA ALA A 38 4.70 13.21 -6.62
C ALA A 38 6.16 13.37 -6.22
N ALA A 39 7.09 12.77 -6.96
CA ALA A 39 8.53 12.93 -6.76
C ALA A 39 8.96 14.38 -6.93
N TYR A 40 8.49 15.06 -7.98
CA TYR A 40 8.78 16.47 -8.24
C TYR A 40 8.34 17.40 -7.09
N LEU A 41 7.19 17.10 -6.46
CA LEU A 41 6.72 17.78 -5.25
C LEU A 41 7.57 17.42 -4.03
N GLY A 42 7.90 16.15 -3.86
CA GLY A 42 8.74 15.65 -2.76
C GLY A 42 10.15 16.26 -2.74
N GLU A 43 10.78 16.42 -3.90
CA GLU A 43 12.06 17.13 -4.07
C GLU A 43 12.00 18.60 -3.62
N ARG A 44 10.81 19.17 -3.52
CA ARG A 44 10.54 20.53 -3.03
C ARG A 44 10.07 20.55 -1.57
N ASN A 45 10.24 19.44 -0.85
CA ASN A 45 9.79 19.24 0.52
C ASN A 45 8.27 19.39 0.70
N ILE A 46 7.49 19.10 -0.34
CA ILE A 46 6.02 19.00 -0.24
C ILE A 46 5.68 17.52 -0.08
N SER A 47 5.06 17.15 1.03
CA SER A 47 4.69 15.77 1.28
C SER A 47 3.54 15.33 0.38
N VAL A 48 3.55 14.08 -0.07
CA VAL A 48 2.51 13.54 -0.96
C VAL A 48 1.90 12.28 -0.37
N ILE A 49 0.57 12.23 -0.35
CA ILE A 49 -0.20 11.05 0.07
C ILE A 49 -0.96 10.51 -1.14
N CYS A 50 -0.56 9.33 -1.58
CA CYS A 50 -1.14 8.63 -2.72
C CYS A 50 -2.20 7.63 -2.25
N LEU A 51 -3.48 7.99 -2.24
CA LEU A 51 -4.54 7.09 -1.74
C LEU A 51 -4.71 5.82 -2.59
N THR A 52 -4.40 5.96 -3.88
CA THR A 52 -4.25 4.89 -4.86
C THR A 52 -2.78 4.88 -5.32
N ASP A 53 -2.12 3.74 -5.14
CA ASP A 53 -0.66 3.63 -5.01
C ASP A 53 -0.02 2.66 -6.03
N LEU A 54 -0.72 2.31 -7.11
CA LEU A 54 -0.28 1.26 -8.06
C LEU A 54 1.17 1.43 -8.59
N TYR A 55 1.65 2.67 -8.68
CA TYR A 55 3.00 2.99 -9.13
C TYR A 55 3.88 3.63 -8.05
N VAL A 56 3.39 3.81 -6.81
CA VAL A 56 4.24 4.27 -5.69
C VAL A 56 5.50 3.41 -5.50
N PRO A 57 5.49 2.09 -5.76
CA PRO A 57 6.71 1.28 -5.79
C PRO A 57 7.86 1.84 -6.65
N ASP A 58 7.57 2.60 -7.71
CA ASP A 58 8.58 3.21 -8.58
C ASP A 58 9.41 4.29 -7.84
N ALA A 59 8.97 4.73 -6.67
CA ALA A 59 9.67 5.70 -5.82
C ALA A 59 10.58 5.04 -4.76
N ILE A 60 10.59 3.71 -4.64
CA ILE A 60 11.45 3.00 -3.68
C ILE A 60 12.93 3.35 -3.95
N GLY A 61 13.66 3.67 -2.88
CA GLY A 61 15.07 4.04 -2.94
C GLY A 61 15.34 5.52 -3.25
N HIS A 62 14.30 6.32 -3.54
CA HIS A 62 14.47 7.76 -3.78
C HIS A 62 14.39 8.63 -2.51
N ASN A 63 13.98 8.07 -1.37
CA ASN A 63 13.88 8.75 -0.08
C ASN A 63 13.04 10.05 -0.15
N LEU A 64 11.80 9.94 -0.63
CA LEU A 64 10.89 11.05 -0.87
C LEU A 64 9.84 11.15 0.24
N PRO A 65 9.35 12.35 0.60
CA PRO A 65 8.24 12.51 1.57
C PRO A 65 6.91 12.08 0.93
N LEU A 66 6.77 10.79 0.64
CA LEU A 66 5.71 10.17 -0.13
C LEU A 66 5.27 8.88 0.57
N VAL A 67 3.96 8.68 0.68
CA VAL A 67 3.36 7.42 1.17
C VAL A 67 2.20 6.98 0.29
N GLY A 68 2.03 5.67 0.15
CA GLY A 68 0.98 5.00 -0.61
C GLY A 68 -0.07 4.34 0.28
N SER A 69 -1.35 4.63 0.00
CA SER A 69 -2.52 4.08 0.69
C SER A 69 -2.43 4.01 2.22
N PRO A 70 -1.95 5.07 2.91
CA PRO A 70 -1.86 5.03 4.37
C PRO A 70 -3.25 5.04 5.03
N PRO A 71 -3.41 4.41 6.20
CA PRO A 71 -4.59 4.64 7.02
C PRO A 71 -4.63 6.06 7.57
N PHE A 72 -5.84 6.50 7.92
CA PHE A 72 -6.08 7.79 8.57
C PHE A 72 -6.76 7.55 9.91
N ALA A 73 -6.25 8.17 10.97
CA ALA A 73 -6.86 8.19 12.28
C ALA A 73 -7.09 9.63 12.74
N ARG A 74 -8.24 9.88 13.36
CA ARG A 74 -8.53 11.20 13.95
C ARG A 74 -8.07 11.18 15.40
N THR A 75 -7.23 12.13 15.77
CA THR A 75 -6.72 12.33 17.14
C THR A 75 -7.23 13.66 17.70
N PRO A 76 -7.13 13.91 19.01
CA PRO A 76 -7.41 15.23 19.58
C PRO A 76 -6.55 16.36 18.96
N GLU A 77 -5.34 16.03 18.52
CA GLU A 77 -4.35 16.96 17.96
C GLU A 77 -4.50 17.16 16.45
N GLY A 78 -5.22 16.28 15.74
CA GLY A 78 -5.45 16.41 14.31
C GLY A 78 -5.80 15.11 13.59
N ILE A 79 -5.17 14.91 12.43
CA ILE A 79 -5.28 13.69 11.63
C ILE A 79 -3.90 13.06 11.58
N GLU A 80 -3.79 11.84 12.09
CA GLU A 80 -2.64 10.98 11.93
C GLU A 80 -2.78 10.24 10.60
N VAL A 81 -1.69 10.22 9.82
CA VAL A 81 -1.62 9.56 8.53
C VAL A 81 -0.50 8.52 8.60
N GLY A 82 -0.83 7.27 8.38
CA GLY A 82 0.13 6.17 8.51
C GLY A 82 0.31 5.74 9.95
N ASP A 83 1.56 5.79 10.43
CA ASP A 83 2.03 5.28 11.74
C ASP A 83 1.69 3.79 11.98
N ARG A 84 2.12 2.97 11.02
CA ARG A 84 1.97 1.51 11.05
C ARG A 84 3.29 0.81 10.78
N PRO A 85 4.35 1.03 11.58
CA PRO A 85 5.61 0.35 11.35
C PRO A 85 5.45 -1.16 11.54
N LEU A 86 5.99 -1.92 10.60
CA LEU A 86 6.00 -3.38 10.64
C LEU A 86 7.38 -3.86 10.18
N SER A 87 7.90 -4.89 10.85
CA SER A 87 9.19 -5.48 10.51
C SER A 87 8.97 -6.88 9.95
N ILE A 88 9.52 -7.13 8.76
CA ILE A 88 9.49 -8.44 8.10
C ILE A 88 10.93 -8.93 8.04
N ALA A 89 11.21 -10.08 8.62
CA ALA A 89 12.49 -10.75 8.50
C ALA A 89 12.66 -11.31 7.08
N VAL A 90 13.78 -11.03 6.42
CA VAL A 90 14.02 -11.43 5.02
C VAL A 90 13.89 -12.94 4.76
N TYR A 91 14.08 -13.77 5.79
CA TYR A 91 13.97 -15.22 5.71
C TYR A 91 12.58 -15.77 6.05
N GLU A 92 11.70 -14.98 6.67
CA GLU A 92 10.37 -15.47 7.02
C GLU A 92 9.49 -15.61 5.77
N PRO A 93 8.65 -16.65 5.68
CA PRO A 93 7.79 -16.82 4.52
C PRO A 93 6.79 -15.65 4.42
N LEU A 94 6.74 -15.04 3.24
CA LEU A 94 5.84 -13.95 2.88
C LEU A 94 5.02 -14.38 1.66
N VAL A 95 3.69 -14.22 1.71
CA VAL A 95 2.85 -14.43 0.53
C VAL A 95 2.44 -13.10 -0.08
N VAL A 96 2.74 -12.92 -1.36
CA VAL A 96 2.51 -11.67 -2.09
C VAL A 96 1.47 -11.87 -3.18
N MET A 97 0.40 -11.09 -3.10
CA MET A 97 -0.64 -11.07 -4.11
C MET A 97 -0.16 -10.39 -5.41
N ASN A 98 -0.51 -11.03 -6.52
CA ASN A 98 -0.40 -10.52 -7.87
C ASN A 98 -1.73 -10.76 -8.61
N ALA A 99 -1.89 -10.21 -9.80
CA ALA A 99 -3.09 -10.39 -10.61
C ALA A 99 -2.79 -10.59 -12.09
N SER A 100 -3.70 -11.26 -12.80
CA SER A 100 -3.73 -11.31 -14.26
C SER A 100 -4.25 -10.00 -14.88
N ASP A 101 -4.20 -9.91 -16.20
CA ASP A 101 -4.81 -8.81 -16.99
C ASP A 101 -6.15 -9.20 -17.63
N GLU A 102 -6.74 -10.32 -17.20
CA GLU A 102 -7.90 -10.92 -17.87
C GLU A 102 -9.20 -10.15 -17.61
N GLN A 103 -9.28 -9.43 -16.49
CA GLN A 103 -10.44 -8.61 -16.13
C GLN A 103 -10.05 -7.13 -15.98
N TYR A 104 -10.90 -6.26 -16.51
CA TYR A 104 -10.72 -4.81 -16.36
C TYR A 104 -10.64 -4.42 -14.87
N ALA A 105 -9.69 -3.56 -14.54
CA ALA A 105 -9.34 -3.09 -13.20
C ALA A 105 -8.76 -4.14 -12.24
N LEU A 106 -8.59 -5.41 -12.65
CA LEU A 106 -7.93 -6.41 -11.80
C LEU A 106 -6.46 -6.09 -11.59
N TRP A 107 -5.81 -5.38 -12.52
CA TRP A 107 -4.39 -4.98 -12.43
C TRP A 107 -4.06 -4.15 -11.18
N TYR A 108 -5.03 -3.53 -10.52
CA TYR A 108 -4.80 -2.85 -9.24
C TYR A 108 -4.40 -3.82 -8.12
N TYR A 109 -4.70 -5.12 -8.24
CA TYR A 109 -4.22 -6.18 -7.34
C TYR A 109 -2.74 -6.56 -7.63
N LYS A 110 -2.09 -5.95 -8.63
CA LYS A 110 -0.65 -6.13 -8.90
C LYS A 110 0.24 -5.25 -8.02
N THR A 111 -0.32 -4.26 -7.31
CA THR A 111 0.48 -3.34 -6.48
C THR A 111 1.37 -4.07 -5.46
N PRO A 112 0.89 -5.06 -4.68
CA PRO A 112 1.75 -5.77 -3.74
C PRO A 112 2.94 -6.44 -4.44
N ALA A 113 2.69 -7.13 -5.55
CA ALA A 113 3.75 -7.77 -6.31
C ALA A 113 4.77 -6.77 -6.88
N ARG A 114 4.33 -5.59 -7.33
CA ARG A 114 5.23 -4.53 -7.79
C ARG A 114 6.11 -3.99 -6.68
N TYR A 115 5.52 -3.74 -5.52
CA TYR A 115 6.23 -3.27 -4.32
C TYR A 115 7.34 -4.25 -3.94
N PHE A 116 6.99 -5.51 -3.66
CA PHE A 116 7.98 -6.48 -3.20
C PHE A 116 9.02 -6.84 -4.25
N ARG A 117 8.68 -6.91 -5.55
CA ARG A 117 9.69 -7.09 -6.61
C ARG A 117 10.68 -5.93 -6.72
N SER A 118 10.27 -4.72 -6.33
CA SER A 118 11.16 -3.57 -6.30
C SER A 118 12.11 -3.66 -5.10
N ILE A 119 11.64 -4.17 -3.96
CA ILE A 119 12.46 -4.46 -2.78
C ILE A 119 13.48 -5.57 -3.06
N GLU A 120 13.08 -6.62 -3.76
CA GLU A 120 13.93 -7.76 -4.14
C GLU A 120 15.16 -7.36 -4.97
N GLN A 121 15.19 -6.14 -5.52
CA GLN A 121 16.37 -5.60 -6.18
C GLN A 121 17.51 -5.27 -5.19
N PHE A 122 17.21 -5.16 -3.90
CA PHE A 122 18.12 -4.74 -2.84
C PHE A 122 18.35 -5.81 -1.76
N VAL A 123 17.37 -6.69 -1.52
CA VAL A 123 17.44 -7.75 -0.50
C VAL A 123 16.76 -9.03 -0.99
N ASP A 124 17.30 -10.19 -0.64
CA ASP A 124 16.67 -11.47 -0.97
C ASP A 124 15.53 -11.77 0.00
N LEU A 125 14.28 -11.79 -0.49
CA LEU A 125 13.10 -12.09 0.30
C LEU A 125 12.63 -13.54 0.08
N ASN A 126 12.14 -14.18 1.13
CA ASN A 126 11.43 -15.46 1.03
C ASN A 126 9.94 -15.25 0.62
N ALA A 127 9.73 -14.65 -0.56
CA ALA A 127 8.42 -14.27 -1.06
C ALA A 127 7.82 -15.31 -2.03
N THR A 128 6.58 -15.72 -1.79
CA THR A 128 5.78 -16.55 -2.71
C THR A 128 4.70 -15.70 -3.36
N TYR A 129 4.75 -15.57 -4.68
CA TYR A 129 3.80 -14.76 -5.45
C TYR A 129 2.60 -15.57 -5.93
N VAL A 130 1.39 -15.14 -5.57
CA VAL A 130 0.12 -15.79 -5.97
C VAL A 130 -0.59 -14.90 -6.98
N THR A 131 -0.86 -15.40 -8.18
CA THR A 131 -1.55 -14.63 -9.23
C THR A 131 -3.03 -14.97 -9.24
N ILE A 132 -3.87 -14.01 -8.86
CA ILE A 132 -5.33 -14.16 -8.94
C ILE A 132 -5.83 -13.82 -10.35
N HIS A 133 -6.89 -14.50 -10.77
CA HIS A 133 -7.50 -14.33 -12.09
C HIS A 133 -8.88 -13.63 -12.03
N THR A 134 -9.41 -13.43 -10.82
CA THR A 134 -10.71 -12.79 -10.58
C THR A 134 -10.67 -11.95 -9.31
N PHE A 135 -11.67 -11.08 -9.11
CA PHE A 135 -11.86 -10.33 -7.86
C PHE A 135 -12.19 -11.19 -6.64
N ALA A 136 -12.40 -12.51 -6.80
CA ALA A 136 -12.72 -13.42 -5.71
C ALA A 136 -11.51 -14.24 -5.22
N GLY A 137 -10.33 -14.13 -5.84
CA GLY A 137 -9.18 -15.01 -5.59
C GLY A 137 -8.36 -14.74 -4.31
N MET A 138 -8.90 -14.01 -3.32
CA MET A 138 -8.18 -13.78 -2.05
C MET A 138 -8.02 -15.08 -1.24
N ASP A 139 -8.95 -16.02 -1.38
CA ASP A 139 -8.89 -17.35 -0.78
C ASP A 139 -7.64 -18.13 -1.22
N GLU A 140 -7.24 -18.01 -2.50
CA GLU A 140 -6.01 -18.62 -3.03
C GLU A 140 -4.76 -18.07 -2.33
N VAL A 141 -4.76 -16.78 -1.99
CA VAL A 141 -3.66 -16.11 -1.29
C VAL A 141 -3.56 -16.58 0.16
N VAL A 142 -4.69 -16.62 0.87
CA VAL A 142 -4.73 -17.10 2.28
C VAL A 142 -4.38 -18.59 2.36
N ALA A 143 -4.91 -19.42 1.46
CA ALA A 143 -4.57 -20.84 1.41
C ALA A 143 -3.07 -21.09 1.14
N MET A 144 -2.42 -20.22 0.35
CA MET A 144 -0.96 -20.28 0.17
C MET A 144 -0.21 -19.88 1.43
N ALA A 145 -0.71 -18.89 2.19
CA ALA A 145 -0.11 -18.51 3.47
C ALA A 145 -0.14 -19.68 4.46
N ASP A 146 -1.28 -20.37 4.55
CA ASP A 146 -1.43 -21.57 5.38
C ASP A 146 -0.48 -22.70 4.93
N ALA A 147 -0.42 -22.97 3.62
CA ALA A 147 0.41 -24.04 3.07
C ALA A 147 1.91 -23.82 3.28
N THR A 148 2.34 -22.55 3.37
CA THR A 148 3.75 -22.16 3.56
C THR A 148 4.09 -21.80 5.00
N GLY A 149 3.09 -21.71 5.88
CA GLY A 149 3.25 -21.20 7.25
C GLY A 149 3.60 -19.72 7.31
N ALA A 150 3.28 -18.95 6.27
CA ALA A 150 3.57 -17.52 6.20
C ALA A 150 2.78 -16.75 7.26
N GLN A 151 3.49 -15.90 8.00
CA GLN A 151 2.88 -15.01 9.00
C GLN A 151 2.49 -13.67 8.37
N VAL A 152 3.00 -13.36 7.19
CA VAL A 152 2.78 -12.08 6.52
C VAL A 152 2.17 -12.31 5.14
N ILE A 153 1.09 -11.56 4.85
CA ILE A 153 0.53 -11.44 3.52
C ILE A 153 0.61 -10.00 3.00
N ALA A 154 0.86 -9.84 1.72
CA ALA A 154 0.88 -8.56 1.03
C ALA A 154 -0.24 -8.52 0.00
N VAL A 155 -1.27 -7.71 0.23
CA VAL A 155 -2.56 -7.84 -0.46
C VAL A 155 -3.24 -6.51 -0.73
N ARG A 156 -4.24 -6.53 -1.61
CA ARG A 156 -5.22 -5.45 -1.76
C ARG A 156 -6.57 -5.89 -1.22
N VAL A 157 -7.19 -5.05 -0.39
CA VAL A 157 -8.56 -5.25 0.11
C VAL A 157 -9.49 -4.22 -0.52
N PHE A 158 -10.30 -4.68 -1.49
CA PHE A 158 -11.25 -3.83 -2.21
C PHE A 158 -12.70 -4.26 -1.99
N SER A 159 -12.95 -5.57 -1.92
CA SER A 159 -14.28 -6.16 -1.84
C SER A 159 -14.60 -6.71 -0.45
N SER A 160 -15.87 -7.08 -0.21
CA SER A 160 -16.26 -7.80 0.99
C SER A 160 -15.60 -9.18 1.08
N ASN A 161 -15.40 -9.86 -0.07
CA ASN A 161 -14.72 -11.14 -0.11
C ASN A 161 -13.28 -11.01 0.39
N ASP A 162 -12.54 -10.01 -0.13
CA ASP A 162 -11.17 -9.74 0.31
C ASP A 162 -11.13 -9.48 1.82
N TYR A 163 -12.07 -8.68 2.31
CA TYR A 163 -12.19 -8.37 3.73
C TYR A 163 -12.39 -9.62 4.58
N GLU A 164 -13.36 -10.50 4.25
CA GLU A 164 -13.63 -11.67 5.08
C GLU A 164 -12.43 -12.62 5.12
N GLN A 165 -11.72 -12.81 3.99
CA GLN A 165 -10.55 -13.68 3.92
C GLN A 165 -9.36 -13.11 4.71
N VAL A 166 -9.04 -11.82 4.51
CA VAL A 166 -7.94 -11.18 5.25
C VAL A 166 -8.26 -11.09 6.74
N LYS A 167 -9.52 -10.80 7.10
CA LYS A 167 -9.98 -10.80 8.48
C LYS A 167 -9.80 -12.17 9.12
N ALA A 168 -10.21 -13.24 8.45
CA ALA A 168 -10.06 -14.61 8.96
C ALA A 168 -8.58 -14.93 9.22
N PHE A 169 -7.69 -14.64 8.26
CA PHE A 169 -6.25 -14.78 8.44
C PHE A 169 -5.74 -14.00 9.67
N LEU A 170 -6.11 -12.72 9.83
CA LEU A 170 -5.65 -11.90 10.95
C LEU A 170 -6.21 -12.33 12.31
N ASP A 171 -7.43 -12.90 12.35
CA ASP A 171 -8.06 -13.39 13.58
C ASP A 171 -7.41 -14.68 14.14
N GLU A 172 -6.78 -15.47 13.28
CA GLU A 172 -6.18 -16.75 13.68
C GLU A 172 -4.99 -16.59 14.61
N SER A 173 -4.22 -15.51 14.45
CA SER A 173 -3.07 -15.23 15.31
C SER A 173 -2.76 -13.74 15.39
N PRO A 174 -2.42 -13.20 16.58
CA PRO A 174 -1.89 -11.84 16.70
C PRO A 174 -0.52 -11.65 16.03
N SER A 175 0.17 -12.74 15.65
CA SER A 175 1.39 -12.69 14.84
C SER A 175 1.13 -12.58 13.34
N HIS A 176 -0.10 -12.85 12.89
CA HIS A 176 -0.45 -12.69 11.48
C HIS A 176 -0.52 -11.22 11.11
N GLN A 177 0.04 -10.88 9.97
CA GLN A 177 0.26 -9.52 9.54
C GLN A 177 -0.14 -9.32 8.08
N ALA A 178 -0.69 -8.14 7.76
CA ALA A 178 -1.07 -7.78 6.40
C ALA A 178 -0.49 -6.43 5.97
N VAL A 179 0.24 -6.41 4.86
CA VAL A 179 0.64 -5.20 4.16
C VAL A 179 -0.44 -4.89 3.13
N LEU A 180 -1.15 -3.77 3.30
CA LEU A 180 -2.29 -3.42 2.47
C LEU A 180 -1.92 -2.36 1.42
N PHE A 181 -2.11 -2.72 0.16
CA PHE A 181 -1.87 -1.86 -0.99
C PHE A 181 -3.18 -1.45 -1.63
N HIS A 182 -3.28 -0.22 -2.11
CA HIS A 182 -4.42 0.27 -2.87
C HIS A 182 -5.77 0.05 -2.17
N SER A 183 -5.77 0.18 -0.83
CA SER A 183 -6.84 -0.30 0.06
C SER A 183 -7.45 0.84 0.88
N ALA A 184 -6.69 1.87 1.26
CA ALA A 184 -7.18 2.98 2.10
C ALA A 184 -8.25 3.84 1.40
N SER A 185 -8.34 3.77 0.07
CA SER A 185 -9.41 4.45 -0.69
C SER A 185 -10.77 3.75 -0.61
N TYR A 186 -10.83 2.53 -0.06
CA TYR A 186 -12.02 1.69 -0.10
C TYR A 186 -12.54 1.35 1.30
N PRO A 187 -13.86 1.24 1.49
CA PRO A 187 -14.45 1.00 2.81
C PRO A 187 -13.92 -0.25 3.50
N PHE A 188 -13.68 -1.32 2.75
CA PHE A 188 -13.22 -2.59 3.29
C PHE A 188 -11.75 -2.55 3.71
N GLY A 189 -10.87 -1.90 2.94
CA GLY A 189 -9.49 -1.65 3.34
C GLY A 189 -9.39 -0.75 4.57
N GLN A 190 -10.19 0.33 4.61
CA GLN A 190 -10.30 1.19 5.81
C GLN A 190 -10.79 0.43 7.04
N LYS A 191 -11.68 -0.56 6.85
CA LYS A 191 -12.20 -1.39 7.93
C LYS A 191 -11.11 -2.30 8.51
N ILE A 192 -10.32 -2.99 7.67
CA ILE A 192 -9.18 -3.80 8.13
C ILE A 192 -8.18 -2.95 8.91
N PHE A 193 -7.78 -1.79 8.38
CA PHE A 193 -6.85 -0.90 9.09
C PHE A 193 -7.33 -0.46 10.48
N ARG A 194 -8.65 -0.29 10.64
CA ARG A 194 -9.27 0.14 11.91
C ARG A 194 -9.37 -0.99 12.92
N GLU A 195 -9.69 -2.19 12.46
CA GLU A 195 -9.89 -3.36 13.30
C GLU A 195 -8.57 -4.01 13.73
N TYR A 196 -7.53 -3.91 12.89
CA TYR A 196 -6.22 -4.57 13.10
C TYR A 196 -5.04 -3.57 13.11
N PRO A 197 -5.06 -2.52 13.95
CA PRO A 197 -4.06 -1.46 13.94
C PRO A 197 -2.62 -1.93 14.25
N GLY A 198 -2.47 -3.05 14.97
CA GLY A 198 -1.15 -3.63 15.32
C GLY A 198 -0.68 -4.76 14.41
N GLN A 199 -1.50 -5.17 13.43
CA GLN A 199 -1.19 -6.27 12.51
C GLN A 199 -1.17 -5.81 11.04
N THR A 200 -1.42 -4.53 10.78
CA THR A 200 -1.55 -4.01 9.42
C THR A 200 -0.59 -2.87 9.17
N THR A 201 -0.07 -2.79 7.94
CA THR A 201 0.74 -1.68 7.42
C THR A 201 0.38 -1.39 5.97
N PHE A 202 1.07 -0.47 5.31
CA PHE A 202 0.73 0.09 4.01
C PHE A 202 1.96 0.24 3.09
N ASP A 203 1.74 0.79 1.90
CA ASP A 203 2.79 1.06 0.90
C ASP A 203 3.64 2.27 1.29
N ASP A 204 4.78 2.04 1.96
CA ASP A 204 5.76 3.07 2.26
C ASP A 204 7.01 2.88 1.39
N PRO A 205 7.29 3.76 0.41
CA PRO A 205 8.48 3.63 -0.43
C PRO A 205 9.81 3.90 0.32
N ASN A 206 9.77 4.39 1.56
CA ASN A 206 10.94 4.73 2.38
C ASN A 206 11.32 3.59 3.34
N ILE A 207 11.64 2.44 2.77
CA ILE A 207 11.93 1.22 3.53
C ILE A 207 13.27 1.33 4.25
N LEU A 208 13.29 0.91 5.52
CA LEU A 208 14.49 0.79 6.32
C LEU A 208 14.94 -0.68 6.34
N VAL A 209 16.09 -0.97 5.74
CA VAL A 209 16.75 -2.28 5.87
C VAL A 209 17.71 -2.22 7.06
N VAL A 210 17.41 -3.00 8.09
CA VAL A 210 18.21 -3.08 9.32
C VAL A 210 18.91 -4.44 9.35
N SER A 211 20.24 -4.42 9.53
CA SER A 211 21.11 -5.60 9.62
C SER A 211 21.33 -6.06 11.05
#